data_AF-A0A925Y6V2-F1
#
_entry.id   AF-A0A925Y6V2-F1
#
_cell.length_a   1.000
_cell.length_b   1.000
_cell.length_c   1.000
_cell.angle_alpha   90.00
_cell.angle_beta   90.00
_cell.angle_gamma   90.00
#
_symmetry.space_group_name_H-M   'P 1'
#
loop_
_entity.id
_entity.type
_entity.pdbx_description
1 polymer ?
#
loop_
_entity_poly.entity_id
_entity_poly.type
_entity_poly.pdbx_seq_one_letter_code
_entity_poly.pdbx_strand_id
1 'polypeptide(L)'
;MRLIRYKDTWRAVETFSGKAYCLEILALSKSYRVSAVCSALGCSERLLYSVFMRDIGLPPKTWMSMERMVVARRKLEGGKAIEMVARELGFMAVETFTRRFYEVYGISPGRFVRSRKVFDPSKESLDYRMATSSKRSQGFNEEE
;
A
#
# COMPACT_ATOMS: atom_id res chain seq x y z
N MET A 1 14.37 -8.97 19.37
CA MET A 1 13.33 -8.62 18.37
C MET A 1 13.15 -9.73 17.37
N ARG A 2 11.91 -10.18 17.22
CA ARG A 2 11.48 -11.20 16.25
C ARG A 2 10.14 -10.80 15.64
N LEU A 3 9.91 -11.20 14.39
CA LEU A 3 8.61 -11.08 13.75
C LEU A 3 7.96 -12.45 13.72
N ILE A 4 6.74 -12.53 14.26
CA ILE A 4 5.97 -13.76 14.30
C ILE A 4 4.63 -13.56 13.60
N ARG A 5 4.14 -14.61 12.95
CA ARG A 5 2.82 -14.62 12.32
C ARG A 5 1.81 -15.27 13.27
N TYR A 6 0.67 -14.62 13.49
CA TYR A 6 -0.44 -15.14 14.31
C TYR A 6 -1.79 -14.76 13.71
N LYS A 7 -2.66 -15.76 13.45
CA LYS A 7 -4.02 -15.60 12.89
C LYS A 7 -4.09 -14.60 11.72
N ASP A 8 -3.11 -14.65 10.82
CA ASP A 8 -2.93 -13.78 9.64
C ASP A 8 -2.35 -12.38 9.82
N THR A 9 -1.85 -12.05 11.00
CA THR A 9 -1.13 -10.79 11.22
C THR A 9 0.34 -11.03 11.56
N TRP A 10 1.21 -10.18 11.03
CA TRP A 10 2.59 -10.12 11.46
C TRP A 10 2.72 -9.24 12.71
N ARG A 11 3.46 -9.73 13.70
CA ARG A 11 3.69 -9.03 14.96
C ARG A 11 5.18 -8.92 15.24
N ALA A 12 5.64 -7.72 15.59
CA ALA A 12 6.95 -7.53 16.18
C ALA A 12 6.86 -7.77 17.69
N VAL A 13 7.64 -8.73 18.18
CA VAL A 13 7.74 -9.09 19.60
C VAL A 13 9.18 -8.95 20.07
N GLU A 14 9.38 -8.86 21.40
CA GLU A 14 10.70 -8.65 22.01
C GLU A 14 11.42 -7.45 21.39
N THR A 15 10.66 -6.36 21.17
CA THR A 15 11.15 -5.13 20.55
C THR A 15 11.95 -4.32 21.57
N PHE A 16 12.78 -3.38 21.10
CA PHE A 16 13.61 -2.55 21.97
C PHE A 16 12.81 -1.49 22.72
N SER A 17 11.59 -1.18 22.28
CA SER A 17 10.65 -0.34 23.03
C SER A 17 9.87 -1.09 24.11
N GLY A 18 10.12 -2.40 24.29
CA GLY A 18 9.47 -3.24 25.31
C GLY A 18 8.01 -3.58 25.01
N LYS A 19 7.47 -3.17 23.86
CA LYS A 19 6.06 -3.38 23.45
C LYS A 19 5.96 -4.34 22.27
N ALA A 20 4.87 -5.11 22.21
CA ALA A 20 4.53 -5.86 21.02
C ALA A 20 3.69 -5.02 20.06
N TYR A 21 3.96 -5.10 18.76
CA TYR A 21 3.26 -4.33 17.73
C TYR A 21 2.68 -5.26 16.68
N CYS A 22 1.43 -5.02 16.28
CA CYS A 22 0.93 -5.53 15.01
C CYS A 22 1.55 -4.69 13.88
N LEU A 23 2.27 -5.32 12.94
CA LEU A 23 3.00 -4.61 11.90
C LEU A 23 2.07 -3.88 10.93
N GLU A 24 0.89 -4.43 10.62
CA GLU A 24 -0.12 -3.78 9.77
C GLU A 24 -0.54 -2.43 10.37
N ILE A 25 -0.96 -2.44 11.65
CA ILE A 25 -1.39 -1.25 12.38
C ILE A 25 -0.22 -0.26 12.54
N LEU A 26 0.96 -0.77 12.88
CA LEU A 26 2.14 0.07 13.06
C LEU A 26 2.52 0.77 11.75
N ALA A 27 2.63 0.04 10.65
CA ALA A 27 2.97 0.60 9.34
C ALA A 27 1.95 1.66 8.91
N LEU A 28 0.65 1.39 9.08
CA LEU A 28 -0.41 2.36 8.79
C LEU A 28 -0.26 3.64 9.63
N SER A 29 -0.10 3.50 10.96
CA SER A 29 0.05 4.64 11.86
C SER A 29 1.32 5.47 11.63
N LYS A 30 2.32 4.88 10.97
CA LYS A 30 3.60 5.50 10.62
C LYS A 30 3.71 5.85 9.14
N SER A 31 2.58 5.94 8.45
CA SER A 31 2.49 6.33 7.03
C SER A 31 3.38 5.52 6.11
N TYR A 32 3.61 4.24 6.44
CA TYR A 32 4.47 3.31 5.70
C TYR A 32 5.92 3.80 5.53
N ARG A 33 6.43 4.61 6.46
CA ARG A 33 7.83 5.08 6.48
C ARG A 33 8.69 4.15 7.33
N VAL A 34 9.73 3.58 6.71
CA VAL A 34 10.68 2.66 7.38
C VAL A 34 11.30 3.32 8.61
N SER A 35 11.83 4.54 8.48
CA SER A 35 12.43 5.27 9.59
C SER A 35 11.48 5.50 10.77
N ALA A 36 10.21 5.83 10.51
CA ALA A 36 9.22 6.04 11.56
C ALA A 36 8.81 4.73 12.27
N VAL A 37 8.80 3.60 11.55
CA VAL A 37 8.61 2.27 12.14
C VAL A 37 9.82 1.89 13.01
N CYS A 38 11.04 2.13 12.53
CA CYS A 38 12.27 1.95 13.30
C CYS A 38 12.25 2.71 14.62
N SER A 39 11.89 4.00 14.59
CA SER A 39 11.77 4.82 15.80
C SER A 39 10.75 4.24 16.80
N ALA A 40 9.63 3.71 16.33
CA ALA A 40 8.62 3.10 17.21
C ALA A 40 9.07 1.76 17.82
N LEU A 41 9.85 0.98 17.07
CA LEU A 41 10.40 -0.31 17.52
C LEU A 41 11.68 -0.16 18.34
N GLY A 42 12.29 1.04 18.36
CA GLY A 42 13.56 1.32 19.03
C GLY A 42 14.76 0.67 18.33
N CYS A 43 14.72 0.47 17.01
CA CYS A 43 15.79 -0.19 16.25
C CYS A 43 16.32 0.65 15.09
N SER A 44 17.50 0.29 14.58
CA SER A 44 18.04 0.88 13.35
C SER A 44 17.42 0.25 12.09
N GLU A 45 17.50 0.95 10.94
CA GLU A 45 17.01 0.42 9.66
C GLU A 45 17.76 -0.85 9.22
N ARG A 46 19.06 -0.95 9.49
CA ARG A 46 19.86 -2.16 9.21
C ARG A 46 19.34 -3.37 9.99
N LEU A 47 19.02 -3.18 11.27
CA LEU A 47 18.46 -4.26 12.08
C LEU A 47 17.06 -4.63 11.60
N LEU A 48 16.22 -3.63 11.32
CA LEU A 48 14.87 -3.87 10.78
C LEU A 48 14.93 -4.67 9.47
N TYR A 49 15.82 -4.29 8.55
CA TYR A 49 16.04 -5.01 7.31
C TYR A 49 16.44 -6.47 7.57
N SER A 50 17.44 -6.69 8.43
CA SER A 50 17.94 -8.04 8.74
C SER A 50 16.84 -8.93 9.33
N VAL A 51 16.04 -8.38 10.25
CA VAL A 51 14.93 -9.10 10.89
C VAL A 51 13.80 -9.40 9.90
N PHE A 52 13.45 -8.44 9.03
CA PHE A 52 12.47 -8.65 7.97
C PHE A 52 12.90 -9.72 6.96
N MET A 53 14.15 -9.69 6.52
CA MET A 53 14.67 -10.72 5.62
C MET A 53 14.70 -12.10 6.27
N ARG A 54 15.08 -12.19 7.56
CA ARG A 54 15.11 -13.46 8.30
C ARG A 54 13.72 -14.05 8.51
N ASP A 55 12.76 -13.23 8.97
CA ASP A 55 11.47 -13.73 9.48
C ASP A 55 10.34 -13.69 8.42
N ILE A 56 10.38 -12.72 7.49
CA ILE A 56 9.34 -12.52 6.46
C ILE A 56 9.86 -12.87 5.06
N GLY A 57 11.17 -12.74 4.82
CA GLY A 57 11.78 -12.99 3.50
C GLY A 57 11.68 -11.80 2.53
N LEU A 58 11.22 -10.63 2.99
CA LEU A 58 11.04 -9.44 2.16
C LEU A 58 11.63 -8.20 2.83
N PRO A 59 12.26 -7.27 2.09
CA PRO A 59 12.71 -6.00 2.65
C PRO A 59 11.55 -5.20 3.26
N PRO A 60 11.77 -4.42 4.35
CA PRO A 60 10.72 -3.68 5.03
C PRO A 60 9.90 -2.78 4.12
N LYS A 61 10.57 -2.03 3.22
CA LYS A 61 9.92 -1.13 2.26
C LYS A 61 9.03 -1.88 1.27
N THR A 62 9.48 -3.02 0.78
CA THR A 62 8.73 -3.88 -0.14
C THR A 62 7.50 -4.44 0.55
N TRP A 63 7.68 -5.02 1.74
CA TRP A 63 6.58 -5.53 2.56
C TRP A 63 5.53 -4.45 2.87
N MET A 64 5.96 -3.28 3.35
CA MET A 64 5.05 -2.16 3.65
C MET A 64 4.28 -1.70 2.39
N SER A 65 4.92 -1.69 1.22
CA SER A 65 4.26 -1.32 -0.03
C SER A 65 3.20 -2.32 -0.47
N MET A 66 3.42 -3.62 -0.22
CA MET A 66 2.42 -4.67 -0.48
C MET A 66 1.30 -4.61 0.56
N GLU A 67 1.64 -4.50 1.84
CA GLU A 67 0.69 -4.41 2.95
C GLU A 67 -0.26 -3.22 2.76
N ARG A 68 0.27 -2.07 2.32
CA ARG A 68 -0.54 -0.89 1.96
C ARG A 68 -1.61 -1.21 0.92
N MET A 69 -1.31 -2.08 -0.06
CA MET A 69 -2.27 -2.52 -1.07
C MET A 69 -3.25 -3.57 -0.55
N VAL A 70 -2.85 -4.42 0.39
CA VAL A 70 -3.77 -5.33 1.10
C VAL A 70 -4.81 -4.52 1.87
N VAL A 71 -4.38 -3.52 2.64
CA VAL A 71 -5.28 -2.61 3.36
C VAL A 71 -6.17 -1.82 2.39
N ALA A 72 -5.63 -1.36 1.25
CA ALA A 72 -6.41 -0.68 0.23
C ALA A 72 -7.54 -1.56 -0.30
N ARG A 73 -7.23 -2.80 -0.65
CA ARG A 73 -8.20 -3.78 -1.14
C ARG A 73 -9.32 -4.00 -0.12
N ARG A 74 -8.97 -4.26 1.14
CA ARG A 74 -9.96 -4.44 2.23
C ARG A 74 -10.88 -3.22 2.38
N LYS A 75 -10.34 -1.99 2.28
CA LYS A 75 -11.15 -0.76 2.36
C LYS A 75 -12.09 -0.60 1.16
N LEU A 76 -11.63 -0.94 -0.04
CA LEU A 76 -12.46 -0.92 -1.26
C LEU A 76 -13.55 -2.01 -1.22
N GLU A 77 -13.22 -3.21 -0.73
CA GLU A 77 -14.17 -4.29 -0.44
C GLU A 77 -15.19 -3.85 0.63
N GLY A 78 -14.78 -3.01 1.58
CA GLY A 78 -15.68 -2.34 2.53
C GLY A 78 -16.57 -1.26 1.93
N GLY A 79 -16.48 -0.99 0.61
CA GLY A 79 -17.31 0.00 -0.10
C GLY A 79 -16.80 1.44 -0.03
N LYS A 80 -15.57 1.66 0.47
CA LYS A 80 -15.00 3.00 0.55
C LYS A 80 -14.64 3.54 -0.84
N ALA A 81 -14.88 4.83 -1.08
CA ALA A 81 -14.51 5.49 -2.33
C ALA A 81 -12.99 5.49 -2.55
N ILE A 82 -12.58 5.38 -3.82
CA ILE A 82 -11.18 5.21 -4.24
C ILE A 82 -10.32 6.39 -3.77
N GLU A 83 -10.82 7.61 -3.93
CA GLU A 83 -10.14 8.85 -3.56
C GLU A 83 -9.91 8.92 -2.04
N MET A 84 -10.89 8.46 -1.25
CA MET A 84 -10.76 8.39 0.21
C MET A 84 -9.73 7.35 0.62
N VAL A 85 -9.72 6.17 -0.02
CA VAL A 85 -8.73 5.12 0.26
C VAL A 85 -7.32 5.60 -0.08
N ALA A 86 -7.12 6.24 -1.23
CA ALA A 86 -5.83 6.80 -1.63
C ALA A 86 -5.31 7.81 -0.60
N ARG A 87 -6.17 8.76 -0.18
CA ARG A 87 -5.81 9.78 0.81
C ARG A 87 -5.47 9.19 2.17
N GLU A 88 -6.30 8.28 2.69
CA GLU A 88 -6.07 7.65 4.00
C GLU A 88 -4.81 6.83 4.05
N LEU A 89 -4.46 6.19 2.94
CA LEU A 89 -3.22 5.43 2.88
C LEU A 89 -2.01 6.33 2.72
N GLY A 90 -2.18 7.63 2.42
CA GLY A 90 -1.12 8.63 2.29
C GLY A 90 -0.60 8.82 0.87
N PHE A 91 -1.41 8.53 -0.15
CA PHE A 91 -1.07 8.87 -1.54
C PHE A 91 -1.41 10.33 -1.82
N MET A 92 -0.47 11.07 -2.41
CA MET A 92 -0.67 12.47 -2.80
C MET A 92 -1.59 12.62 -4.01
N ALA A 93 -1.58 11.62 -4.91
CA ALA A 93 -2.41 11.58 -6.09
C ALA A 93 -3.08 10.21 -6.24
N VAL A 94 -4.34 10.23 -6.67
CA VAL A 94 -5.15 9.02 -6.91
C VAL A 94 -4.58 8.19 -8.06
N GLU A 95 -3.92 8.83 -9.03
CA GLU A 95 -3.24 8.16 -10.14
C GLU A 95 -2.10 7.26 -9.66
N THR A 96 -1.24 7.76 -8.75
CA THR A 96 -0.16 6.97 -8.16
C THR A 96 -0.70 5.77 -7.39
N PHE A 97 -1.80 5.95 -6.66
CA PHE A 97 -2.50 4.86 -5.99
C PHE A 97 -3.01 3.83 -7.01
N THR A 98 -3.68 4.29 -8.06
CA THR A 98 -4.28 3.44 -9.10
C THR A 98 -3.24 2.60 -9.82
N ARG A 99 -2.11 3.21 -10.22
CA ARG A 99 -0.97 2.50 -10.81
C ARG A 99 -0.44 1.44 -9.86
N ARG A 100 -0.21 1.80 -8.60
CA ARG A 100 0.34 0.85 -7.60
C ARG A 100 -0.61 -0.30 -7.30
N PHE A 101 -1.91 -0.03 -7.24
CA PHE A 101 -2.93 -1.05 -7.05
C PHE A 101 -2.97 -2.02 -8.23
N TYR A 102 -2.90 -1.50 -9.46
CA TYR A 102 -2.82 -2.32 -10.67
C TYR A 102 -1.57 -3.19 -10.71
N GLU A 103 -0.39 -2.63 -10.39
CA GLU A 103 0.87 -3.40 -10.33
C GLU A 103 0.78 -4.62 -9.39
N VAL A 104 -0.01 -4.50 -8.30
CA VAL A 104 -0.15 -5.58 -7.31
C VAL A 104 -1.27 -6.56 -7.66
N TYR A 105 -2.38 -6.10 -8.24
CA TYR A 105 -3.58 -6.93 -8.44
C TYR A 105 -3.94 -7.21 -9.90
N GLY A 106 -3.27 -6.61 -10.87
CA GLY A 106 -3.55 -6.77 -12.31
C GLY A 106 -4.85 -6.11 -12.79
N ILE A 107 -5.59 -5.41 -11.92
CA ILE A 107 -6.84 -4.71 -12.25
C ILE A 107 -6.89 -3.34 -11.56
N SER A 108 -7.54 -2.37 -12.19
CA SER A 108 -7.68 -1.03 -11.61
C SER A 108 -8.65 -1.04 -10.42
N PRO A 109 -8.50 -0.12 -9.44
CA PRO A 109 -9.44 0.01 -8.32
C PRO A 109 -10.89 0.22 -8.78
N GLY A 110 -11.09 1.00 -9.86
CA GLY A 110 -12.41 1.24 -10.44
C GLY A 110 -13.06 -0.02 -10.99
N ARG A 111 -12.29 -0.85 -11.72
CA ARG A 111 -12.79 -2.15 -12.21
C ARG A 111 -13.03 -3.10 -11.05
N PHE A 112 -12.13 -3.16 -10.06
CA PHE A 112 -12.28 -3.98 -8.86
C PHE A 112 -13.57 -3.66 -8.08
N VAL A 113 -13.88 -2.39 -7.87
CA VAL A 113 -15.11 -1.97 -7.18
C VAL A 113 -16.36 -2.26 -8.03
N ARG A 114 -16.26 -2.15 -9.36
CA ARG A 114 -17.36 -2.52 -10.28
C ARG A 114 -17.58 -4.02 -10.40
N SER A 115 -16.53 -4.84 -10.44
CA SER A 115 -16.65 -6.29 -10.54
C SER A 115 -17.26 -6.89 -9.27
N ARG A 116 -17.05 -6.25 -8.12
CA ARG A 116 -17.82 -6.54 -6.90
C ARG A 116 -19.32 -6.31 -7.09
N LYS A 117 -19.70 -5.31 -7.89
CA LYS A 117 -21.11 -4.98 -8.16
C LYS A 117 -21.70 -5.80 -9.31
N VAL A 118 -20.88 -6.24 -10.27
CA VAL A 118 -21.31 -6.95 -11.48
C VAL A 118 -20.19 -7.92 -11.91
N PHE A 119 -20.40 -9.22 -11.77
CA PHE A 119 -19.53 -10.22 -12.41
C PHE A 119 -19.82 -10.22 -13.92
N ASP A 120 -18.88 -9.76 -14.75
CA ASP A 120 -18.93 -9.88 -16.22
C ASP A 120 -17.56 -10.36 -16.74
N PRO A 121 -17.45 -11.64 -17.14
CA PRO A 121 -16.20 -12.27 -17.57
C PRO A 121 -15.76 -11.88 -19.00
N SER A 122 -16.52 -11.06 -19.74
CA SER A 122 -16.24 -10.79 -21.15
C SER A 122 -15.25 -9.63 -21.44
N LYS A 123 -14.79 -8.90 -20.43
CA LYS A 123 -13.98 -7.66 -20.59
C LYS A 123 -12.51 -7.78 -20.19
N GLU A 124 -11.87 -8.89 -20.52
CA GLU A 124 -10.44 -9.07 -20.23
C GLU A 124 -9.58 -8.62 -21.42
N SER A 125 -8.59 -7.76 -21.14
CA SER A 125 -7.35 -7.49 -21.92
C SER A 125 -7.20 -6.28 -22.89
N LEU A 126 -7.79 -5.08 -22.67
CA LEU A 126 -7.43 -3.87 -23.48
C LEU A 126 -7.16 -2.54 -22.74
N ASP A 127 -7.35 -2.44 -21.41
CA ASP A 127 -7.68 -1.15 -20.80
C ASP A 127 -6.51 -0.22 -20.40
N TYR A 128 -5.24 -0.65 -20.44
CA TYR A 128 -4.15 0.21 -19.95
C TYR A 128 -3.91 1.43 -20.85
N ARG A 129 -4.12 1.32 -22.16
CA ARG A 129 -3.85 2.42 -23.12
C ARG A 129 -4.86 3.58 -23.06
N MET A 130 -6.01 3.40 -22.41
CA MET A 130 -7.08 4.42 -22.37
C MET A 130 -7.09 5.25 -21.08
N ALA A 131 -6.55 4.74 -19.98
CA ALA A 131 -6.60 5.44 -18.67
C ALA A 131 -5.59 6.59 -18.54
N THR A 132 -4.53 6.64 -19.37
CA THR A 132 -3.52 7.71 -19.35
C THR A 132 -3.75 8.80 -20.39
N SER A 133 -4.85 8.74 -21.16
CA SER A 133 -5.21 9.79 -22.12
C SER A 133 -6.33 10.67 -21.57
N SER A 134 -6.02 11.48 -20.56
CA SER A 134 -6.85 12.63 -20.22
C SER A 134 -6.01 13.75 -19.60
N LYS A 135 -5.62 14.68 -20.47
CA LYS A 135 -5.30 16.10 -20.25
C LYS A 135 -3.99 16.44 -19.53
N ARG A 136 -2.92 16.57 -20.33
CA ARG A 136 -2.02 17.72 -20.24
C ARG A 136 -2.65 18.86 -21.05
N SER A 137 -3.44 19.69 -20.37
CA SER A 137 -4.06 20.90 -20.92
C SER A 137 -3.90 22.03 -19.91
N GLN A 138 -2.69 22.58 -19.87
CA GLN A 138 -2.30 23.91 -19.38
C GLN A 138 -0.84 24.02 -19.88
N GLY A 139 -0.55 24.72 -20.97
CA GLY A 139 -0.85 26.13 -21.16
C GLY A 139 0.12 26.94 -20.32
N PHE A 140 1.42 26.82 -20.61
CA PHE A 140 2.44 27.74 -20.09
C PHE A 140 2.69 28.72 -21.24
N ASN A 141 2.06 29.89 -21.14
CA ASN A 141 2.29 30.99 -22.05
C ASN A 141 3.70 31.54 -21.82
N GLU A 142 4.37 31.80 -22.93
CA GLU A 142 5.45 32.77 -23.05
C GLU A 142 4.95 34.14 -22.57
N GLU A 143 5.77 34.85 -21.80
CA GLU A 143 5.83 36.32 -21.84
C GLU A 143 7.22 36.74 -21.34
N GLU A 144 8.00 37.19 -22.32
CA GLU A 144 9.09 38.21 -22.35
C GLU A 144 10.30 38.09 -21.40
#